data_AF-A0A2T1N663-F1
#
_entry.id   AF-A0A2T1N663-F1
#
_cell.length_a   1.000
_cell.length_b   1.000
_cell.length_c   1.000
_cell.angle_alpha   90.00
_cell.angle_beta   90.00
_cell.angle_gamma   90.00
#
_symmetry.space_group_name_H-M   'P 1'
#
loop_
_entity.id
_entity.type
_entity.pdbx_description
1 polymer ?
#
loop_
_entity_poly.entity_id
_entity_poly.type
_entity_poly.pdbx_seq_one_letter_code
_entity_poly.pdbx_strand_id
1 'polypeptide(L)'
;MKKFEDAHKDAFKRNKGKDQDTLMTYADILVSVSDQNDRKELYTGYVVDYDLKSDDISKLDKVYLIDTHRYKKKNLDITTTEEKSKDSTNKPTQSRNRIKVPGDVFVLNADNIVNLNLTYIPSIKKKIDKKKKEEKKQTSYKYIQNTYLIIIAIVVLLHFFYKALYLDKTFLADYLIKTGFFGKLLVILFINQTLSFVVPTLIKKNKLGYDFKKGIGWRLLTFILLGCLSFWFVIKPII
;
A
#
# COMPACT_ATOMS: atom_id res chain seq x y z
N MET A 1 17.85 -21.80 -31.90
CA MET A 1 16.78 -22.24 -30.98
C MET A 1 17.31 -23.01 -29.78
N LYS A 2 18.04 -24.12 -29.93
CA LYS A 2 18.66 -24.86 -28.80
C LYS A 2 19.38 -23.96 -27.80
N LYS A 3 20.24 -23.04 -28.26
CA LYS A 3 20.96 -22.09 -27.40
C LYS A 3 20.06 -21.25 -26.46
N PHE A 4 18.85 -20.88 -26.91
CA PHE A 4 17.91 -20.09 -26.11
C PHE A 4 17.08 -20.98 -25.17
N GLU A 5 16.64 -22.16 -25.63
CA GLU A 5 15.99 -23.14 -24.74
C GLU A 5 16.95 -23.64 -23.65
N ASP A 6 18.21 -23.86 -24.00
CA ASP A 6 19.26 -24.31 -23.09
C ASP A 6 19.64 -23.20 -22.12
N ALA A 7 19.76 -21.94 -22.57
CA ALA A 7 19.96 -20.79 -21.69
C ALA A 7 18.77 -20.55 -20.76
N HIS A 8 17.53 -20.69 -21.24
CA HIS A 8 16.32 -20.61 -20.42
C HIS A 8 16.24 -21.77 -19.41
N LYS A 9 16.56 -22.99 -19.83
CA LYS A 9 16.62 -24.17 -18.95
C LYS A 9 17.75 -24.05 -17.93
N ASP A 10 18.91 -23.51 -18.28
CA ASP A 10 20.04 -23.33 -17.36
C ASP A 10 19.82 -22.17 -16.38
N ALA A 11 19.20 -21.08 -16.82
CA ALA A 11 18.78 -19.98 -15.94
C ALA A 11 17.74 -20.45 -14.90
N PHE A 12 16.86 -21.38 -15.27
CA PHE A 12 15.89 -21.99 -14.35
C PHE A 12 16.46 -23.16 -13.51
N LYS A 13 17.37 -23.99 -14.08
CA LYS A 13 17.95 -25.17 -13.39
C LYS A 13 19.01 -24.78 -12.36
N ARG A 14 19.81 -23.75 -12.62
CA ARG A 14 20.81 -23.26 -11.65
C ARG A 14 20.19 -22.36 -10.60
N ASN A 15 19.32 -22.93 -9.76
CA ASN A 15 19.10 -22.61 -8.33
C ASN A 15 19.32 -21.15 -7.82
N LYS A 16 19.10 -20.12 -8.63
CA LYS A 16 19.08 -18.70 -8.24
C LYS A 16 17.66 -18.17 -8.06
N GLY A 17 16.64 -18.94 -8.43
CA GLY A 17 15.23 -18.59 -8.21
C GLY A 17 14.80 -18.56 -6.73
N LYS A 18 15.56 -19.19 -5.81
CA LYS A 18 15.28 -19.15 -4.35
C LYS A 18 15.71 -17.84 -3.68
N ASP A 19 16.63 -17.08 -4.28
CA ASP A 19 17.15 -15.81 -3.73
C ASP A 19 16.90 -14.60 -4.63
N GLN A 20 16.21 -14.79 -5.76
CA GLN A 20 15.78 -13.68 -6.59
C GLN A 20 14.55 -12.98 -5.99
N ASP A 21 14.68 -11.67 -5.83
CA ASP A 21 13.61 -10.78 -5.39
C ASP A 21 12.51 -10.60 -6.44
N THR A 22 12.88 -10.77 -7.71
CA THR A 22 12.03 -10.59 -8.89
C THR A 22 11.97 -11.89 -9.67
N LEU A 23 10.76 -12.37 -9.96
CA LEU A 23 10.53 -13.59 -10.74
C LEU A 23 10.77 -13.35 -12.24
N MET A 24 10.26 -12.22 -12.74
CA MET A 24 10.29 -11.84 -14.15
C MET A 24 9.95 -10.36 -14.29
N THR A 25 10.41 -9.75 -15.39
CA THR A 25 10.14 -8.35 -15.71
C THR A 25 9.13 -8.30 -16.84
N TYR A 26 8.06 -7.55 -16.65
CA TYR A 26 7.07 -7.27 -17.69
C TYR A 26 7.33 -5.86 -18.22
N ALA A 27 7.31 -5.68 -19.54
CA ALA A 27 7.57 -4.40 -20.18
C ALA A 27 6.36 -3.93 -20.99
N ASP A 28 6.04 -2.65 -20.88
CA ASP A 28 5.18 -1.92 -21.81
C ASP A 28 6.07 -0.97 -22.62
N ILE A 29 6.18 -1.20 -23.93
CA ILE A 29 7.08 -0.52 -24.84
C ILE A 29 6.29 0.26 -25.88
N LEU A 30 6.43 1.58 -25.89
CA LEU A 30 5.88 2.45 -26.92
C LEU A 30 6.92 2.64 -28.02
N VAL A 31 6.56 2.32 -29.26
CA VAL A 31 7.46 2.31 -30.42
C VAL A 31 6.94 3.27 -31.49
N SER A 32 7.83 4.05 -32.09
CA SER A 32 7.55 4.81 -33.31
C SER A 32 7.71 3.88 -34.52
N VAL A 33 6.64 3.70 -35.29
CA VAL A 33 6.65 2.84 -36.49
C VAL A 33 6.99 3.63 -37.76
N SER A 34 6.86 4.96 -37.70
CA SER A 34 7.20 5.85 -38.80
C SER A 34 7.44 7.26 -38.28
N ASP A 35 8.61 7.80 -38.57
CA ASP A 35 9.00 9.17 -38.20
C ASP A 35 8.17 10.23 -38.94
N GLN A 36 7.56 9.87 -40.06
CA GLN A 36 6.79 10.78 -40.92
C GLN A 36 5.33 10.93 -40.49
N ASN A 37 4.75 9.93 -39.81
CA ASN A 37 3.30 9.86 -39.54
C ASN A 37 2.94 9.77 -38.05
N ASP A 38 3.90 10.01 -37.15
CA ASP A 38 3.78 9.92 -35.68
C ASP A 38 3.04 8.65 -35.19
N ARG A 39 3.14 7.57 -35.98
CA ARG A 39 2.38 6.34 -35.75
C ARG A 39 3.07 5.56 -34.64
N LYS A 40 2.46 5.60 -33.45
CA LYS A 40 2.96 4.91 -32.27
C LYS A 40 2.21 3.60 -32.02
N GLU A 41 2.95 2.53 -31.77
CA GLU A 41 2.43 1.22 -31.39
C GLU A 41 2.92 0.82 -30.00
N LEU A 42 2.01 0.27 -29.20
CA LEU A 42 2.32 -0.21 -27.86
C LEU A 42 2.46 -1.74 -27.88
N TYR A 43 3.62 -2.23 -27.47
CA TYR A 43 3.93 -3.64 -27.28
C TYR A 43 4.05 -3.94 -25.80
N THR A 44 3.60 -5.11 -25.38
CA THR A 44 3.68 -5.54 -23.98
C THR A 44 4.06 -7.00 -23.89
N GLY A 45 4.99 -7.37 -23.03
CA GLY A 45 5.45 -8.76 -22.89
C GLY A 45 6.44 -8.94 -21.75
N TYR A 46 6.88 -10.17 -21.52
CA TYR A 46 7.93 -10.45 -20.52
C TYR A 46 9.31 -10.28 -21.14
N VAL A 47 10.17 -9.50 -20.49
CA VAL A 47 11.56 -9.29 -20.90
C VAL A 47 12.37 -10.53 -20.55
N VAL A 48 12.99 -11.11 -21.57
CA VAL A 48 13.91 -12.25 -21.42
C VAL A 48 15.34 -11.78 -21.37
N ASP A 49 15.72 -10.88 -22.28
CA ASP A 49 17.07 -10.37 -22.41
C ASP A 49 17.08 -9.00 -23.12
N TYR A 50 18.25 -8.37 -23.17
CA TYR A 50 18.50 -7.17 -23.95
C TYR A 50 19.95 -7.12 -24.46
N ASP A 51 20.12 -6.49 -25.62
CA ASP A 51 21.45 -6.17 -26.15
C ASP A 51 21.74 -4.69 -25.96
N LEU A 52 22.97 -4.37 -25.60
CA LEU A 52 23.51 -3.01 -25.64
C LEU A 52 24.22 -2.79 -26.98
N LYS A 53 24.25 -1.53 -27.44
CA LYS A 53 24.98 -1.17 -28.66
C LYS A 53 26.48 -1.44 -28.46
N SER A 54 27.10 -2.06 -29.46
CA SER A 54 28.52 -2.47 -29.39
C SER A 54 29.47 -1.27 -29.45
N ASP A 55 29.05 -0.20 -30.13
CA ASP A 55 29.77 1.07 -30.26
C ASP A 55 29.55 1.98 -29.04
N ASP A 56 28.41 1.88 -28.36
CA ASP A 56 28.06 2.68 -27.19
C ASP A 56 27.20 1.89 -26.18
N ILE A 57 27.85 1.33 -25.15
CA ILE A 57 27.17 0.51 -24.13
C ILE A 57 26.17 1.29 -23.26
N SER A 58 26.14 2.63 -23.36
CA SER A 58 25.11 3.43 -22.68
C SER A 58 23.76 3.36 -23.40
N LYS A 59 23.72 2.87 -24.64
CA LYS A 59 22.53 2.76 -25.47
C LYS A 59 22.06 1.32 -25.57
N LEU A 60 20.75 1.16 -25.51
CA LEU A 60 20.06 -0.10 -25.77
C LEU A 60 20.04 -0.34 -27.29
N ASP A 61 20.27 -1.57 -27.73
CA ASP A 61 20.17 -1.99 -29.12
C ASP A 61 18.89 -2.79 -29.36
N LYS A 62 18.64 -3.83 -28.55
CA LYS A 62 17.47 -4.71 -28.71
C LYS A 62 16.87 -5.11 -27.38
N VAL A 63 15.56 -5.34 -27.40
CA VAL A 63 14.83 -5.97 -26.29
C VAL A 63 14.17 -7.25 -26.79
N TYR A 64 14.34 -8.32 -26.03
CA TYR A 64 13.76 -9.63 -26.32
C TYR A 64 12.55 -9.87 -25.42
N LEU A 65 11.38 -10.02 -26.03
CA LEU A 65 10.10 -10.22 -25.34
C LEU A 65 9.48 -11.59 -25.64
N ILE A 66 8.87 -12.21 -24.64
CA ILE A 66 8.02 -13.40 -24.80
C ILE A 66 6.57 -13.11 -24.41
N ASP A 67 5.65 -13.92 -24.94
CA ASP A 67 4.19 -13.73 -24.81
C ASP A 67 3.76 -12.29 -25.15
N THR A 68 4.33 -11.77 -26.23
CA THR A 68 4.18 -10.38 -26.62
C THR A 68 2.81 -10.12 -27.21
N HIS A 69 2.23 -8.99 -26.83
CA HIS A 69 0.99 -8.47 -27.35
C HIS A 69 1.18 -7.06 -27.88
N ARG A 70 0.43 -6.71 -28.91
CA ARG A 70 0.41 -5.39 -29.54
C ARG A 70 -0.98 -4.80 -29.45
N TYR A 71 -1.06 -3.51 -29.12
CA TYR A 71 -2.33 -2.80 -29.01
C TYR A 71 -2.61 -2.02 -30.29
N LYS A 72 -3.67 -2.40 -31.01
CA LYS A 72 -4.18 -1.65 -32.17
C LYS A 72 -5.39 -0.82 -31.78
N LYS A 73 -5.52 0.38 -32.36
CA LYS A 73 -6.77 1.15 -32.28
C LYS A 73 -7.89 0.29 -32.88
N LYS A 74 -9.03 0.22 -32.21
CA LYS A 74 -10.21 -0.45 -32.78
C LYS A 74 -10.68 0.42 -33.94
N ASN A 75 -10.66 -0.10 -35.17
CA ASN A 75 -11.34 0.55 -36.29
C ASN A 75 -12.84 0.46 -35.97
N LEU A 76 -13.47 1.62 -35.76
CA LEU A 76 -14.91 1.72 -35.91
C LEU A 76 -15.15 1.72 -37.41
N ASP A 77 -15.48 0.56 -37.97
CA ASP A 77 -16.02 0.52 -39.32
C ASP A 77 -17.37 1.27 -39.27
N ILE A 78 -17.41 2.47 -39.85
CA ILE A 78 -18.63 3.32 -39.95
C ILE A 78 -19.55 2.79 -41.08
N THR A 79 -19.39 1.53 -41.49
CA THR A 79 -20.14 0.93 -42.60
C THR A 79 -20.78 -0.38 -42.19
N THR A 80 -21.64 -0.36 -41.18
CA THR A 80 -22.85 -1.21 -41.17
C THR A 80 -23.87 -0.63 -40.21
N THR A 81 -24.88 0.00 -40.80
CA THR A 81 -26.29 0.08 -40.39
C THR A 81 -26.62 0.40 -38.93
N GLU A 82 -27.36 1.50 -38.79
CA GLU A 82 -28.17 1.88 -37.64
C GLU A 82 -28.94 0.69 -37.03
N GLU A 83 -29.21 0.80 -35.73
CA GLU A 83 -29.96 -0.11 -34.87
C GLU A 83 -29.20 -1.31 -34.27
N LYS A 84 -28.72 -1.12 -33.02
CA LYS A 84 -29.22 -1.90 -31.87
C LYS A 84 -28.67 -1.42 -30.52
N SER A 85 -29.61 -1.27 -29.59
CA SER A 85 -29.50 -1.36 -28.12
C SER A 85 -28.66 -0.33 -27.38
N LYS A 86 -29.37 0.68 -26.85
CA LYS A 86 -29.10 1.28 -25.54
C LYS A 86 -29.15 0.18 -24.48
N ASP A 87 -28.01 -0.36 -24.09
CA ASP A 87 -27.89 -1.05 -22.81
C ASP A 87 -26.65 -0.53 -22.09
N SER A 88 -26.90 0.48 -21.25
CA SER A 88 -25.91 1.20 -20.46
C SER A 88 -25.44 0.32 -19.31
N THR A 89 -24.56 -0.64 -19.61
CA THR A 89 -23.66 -1.18 -18.59
C THR A 89 -22.37 -0.37 -18.64
N ASN A 90 -22.11 0.38 -17.57
CA ASN A 90 -20.89 1.16 -17.33
C ASN A 90 -19.64 0.26 -17.25
N LYS A 91 -19.28 -0.38 -18.36
CA LYS A 91 -17.98 -1.03 -18.54
C LYS A 91 -17.09 -0.07 -19.33
N PRO A 92 -15.87 0.22 -18.86
CA PRO A 92 -14.97 1.12 -19.57
C PRO A 92 -14.76 0.59 -20.99
N THR A 93 -15.15 1.39 -21.98
CA THR A 93 -15.07 1.04 -23.40
C THR A 93 -13.59 0.85 -23.74
N GLN A 94 -13.16 -0.39 -23.99
CA GLN A 94 -11.80 -0.67 -24.39
C GLN A 94 -11.54 -0.05 -25.77
N SER A 95 -10.77 1.04 -25.81
CA SER A 95 -10.48 1.81 -27.03
C SER A 95 -9.49 1.12 -27.98
N ARG A 96 -8.83 0.05 -27.52
CA ARG A 96 -7.77 -0.66 -28.25
C ARG A 96 -7.95 -2.18 -28.13
N ASN A 97 -7.76 -2.87 -29.24
CA ASN A 97 -7.72 -4.33 -29.29
C ASN A 97 -6.30 -4.81 -28.97
N ARG A 98 -6.18 -5.77 -28.05
CA ARG A 98 -4.93 -6.46 -27.74
C ARG A 98 -4.79 -7.67 -28.65
N ILE A 99 -3.76 -7.70 -29.47
CA ILE A 99 -3.51 -8.76 -30.45
C ILE A 99 -2.20 -9.45 -30.07
N LYS A 100 -2.22 -10.77 -29.94
CA LYS A 100 -0.99 -11.55 -29.68
C LYS A 100 -0.08 -11.49 -30.90
N VAL A 101 1.20 -11.21 -30.67
CA VAL A 101 2.23 -11.27 -31.72
C VAL A 101 2.62 -12.75 -31.87
N PRO A 102 2.55 -13.33 -33.09
CA PRO A 102 2.93 -14.71 -33.30
C PRO A 102 4.45 -14.90 -33.16
N GLY A 103 4.85 -16.10 -32.73
CA GLY A 103 6.26 -16.48 -32.50
C GLY A 103 6.60 -16.68 -31.03
N ASP A 104 7.75 -17.31 -30.79
CA ASP A 104 8.22 -17.65 -29.44
C ASP A 104 8.92 -16.46 -28.77
N VAL A 105 9.74 -15.74 -29.54
CA VAL A 105 10.49 -14.56 -29.08
C VAL A 105 10.25 -13.43 -30.08
N PHE A 106 9.78 -12.30 -29.56
CA PHE A 106 9.65 -11.06 -30.31
C PHE A 106 10.85 -10.16 -30.02
N VAL A 107 11.51 -9.72 -31.08
CA VAL A 107 12.68 -8.84 -31.00
C VAL A 107 12.28 -7.44 -31.40
N LEU A 108 12.58 -6.47 -30.54
CA LEU A 108 12.25 -5.07 -30.76
C LEU A 108 13.54 -4.25 -30.80
N ASN A 109 13.77 -3.54 -31.91
CA ASN A 109 14.91 -2.64 -32.04
C ASN A 109 14.67 -1.39 -31.17
N ALA A 110 15.63 -1.08 -30.32
CA ALA A 110 15.57 0.00 -29.36
C ALA A 110 15.63 1.40 -29.99
N ASP A 111 16.17 1.52 -31.22
CA ASP A 111 16.22 2.79 -31.96
C ASP A 111 14.84 3.43 -32.13
N ASN A 112 13.79 2.60 -32.19
CA ASN A 112 12.42 3.04 -32.40
C ASN A 112 11.62 3.19 -31.08
N ILE A 113 12.25 2.94 -29.92
CA ILE A 113 11.57 3.03 -28.61
C ILE A 113 11.42 4.49 -28.21
N VAL A 114 10.17 4.92 -28.05
CA VAL A 114 9.83 6.24 -27.51
C VAL A 114 9.81 6.19 -25.98
N ASN A 115 9.27 5.11 -25.40
CA ASN A 115 9.21 4.92 -23.96
C ASN A 115 9.15 3.43 -23.59
N LEU A 116 9.70 3.10 -22.43
CA LEU A 116 9.74 1.74 -21.87
C LEU A 116 9.38 1.81 -20.38
N ASN A 117 8.26 1.21 -20.00
CA ASN A 117 7.87 1.03 -18.61
C ASN A 117 8.11 -0.42 -18.19
N LEU A 118 8.86 -0.61 -17.11
CA LEU A 118 9.17 -1.94 -16.57
C LEU A 118 8.40 -2.19 -15.27
N THR A 119 7.71 -3.32 -15.22
CA THR A 119 7.05 -3.84 -14.04
C THR A 119 7.77 -5.10 -13.56
N TYR A 120 8.47 -4.99 -12.44
CA TYR A 120 9.14 -6.12 -11.80
C TYR A 120 8.15 -6.96 -11.00
N ILE A 121 7.93 -8.20 -11.43
CA ILE A 121 7.01 -9.10 -10.75
C ILE A 121 7.74 -9.75 -9.57
N PRO A 122 7.34 -9.50 -8.32
CA PRO A 122 8.05 -10.01 -7.17
C PRO A 122 7.93 -11.54 -7.09
N SER A 123 9.01 -12.18 -6.66
CA SER A 123 9.05 -13.63 -6.44
C SER A 123 8.07 -14.09 -5.37
N ILE A 124 7.73 -15.38 -5.39
CA ILE A 124 6.85 -16.00 -4.39
C ILE A 124 7.42 -15.80 -2.97
N LYS A 125 8.74 -15.94 -2.81
CA LYS A 125 9.45 -15.68 -1.54
C LYS A 125 9.26 -14.24 -1.07
N LYS A 126 9.50 -13.24 -1.93
CA LYS A 126 9.32 -11.82 -1.58
C LYS A 126 7.87 -11.49 -1.20
N LYS A 127 6.89 -12.11 -1.86
CA LYS A 127 5.47 -11.99 -1.48
C LYS A 127 5.20 -12.59 -0.10
N ILE A 128 5.74 -13.78 0.19
CA ILE A 128 5.61 -14.44 1.50
C ILE A 128 6.27 -13.61 2.60
N ASP A 129 7.49 -13.12 2.36
CA ASP A 129 8.23 -12.32 3.35
C ASP A 129 7.54 -10.98 3.63
N LYS A 130 6.97 -10.34 2.61
CA LYS A 130 6.14 -9.14 2.79
C LYS A 130 4.90 -9.44 3.65
N LYS A 131 4.21 -10.56 3.40
CA LYS A 131 3.07 -10.99 4.22
C LYS A 131 3.49 -11.25 5.68
N LYS A 132 4.58 -11.99 5.90
CA LYS A 132 5.12 -12.23 7.25
C LYS A 132 5.47 -10.93 7.98
N LYS A 133 6.07 -9.96 7.29
CA LYS A 133 6.36 -8.62 7.86
C LYS A 133 5.08 -7.87 8.22
N GLU A 134 4.07 -7.91 7.35
CA GLU A 134 2.76 -7.31 7.64
C GLU A 134 2.08 -7.98 8.84
N GLU A 135 2.08 -9.30 8.92
CA GLU A 135 1.52 -10.07 10.04
C GLU A 135 2.22 -9.73 11.35
N LYS A 136 3.56 -9.72 11.39
CA LYS A 136 4.33 -9.31 12.57
C LYS A 136 3.94 -7.90 13.04
N LYS A 137 3.82 -6.96 12.10
CA LYS A 137 3.39 -5.58 12.39
C LYS A 137 1.97 -5.53 12.96
N GLN A 138 1.04 -6.31 12.42
CA GLN A 138 -0.34 -6.39 12.93
C GLN A 138 -0.39 -6.99 14.34
N THR A 139 0.42 -8.02 14.61
CA THR A 139 0.56 -8.59 15.96
C THR A 139 1.05 -7.55 16.96
N SER A 140 2.11 -6.81 16.63
CA SER A 140 2.60 -5.72 17.48
C SER A 140 1.53 -4.66 17.74
N TYR A 141 0.75 -4.28 16.72
CA TYR A 141 -0.35 -3.32 16.89
C TYR A 141 -1.47 -3.84 17.80
N LYS A 142 -1.79 -5.13 17.70
CA LYS A 142 -2.76 -5.77 18.59
C LYS A 142 -2.27 -5.77 20.04
N TYR A 143 -0.98 -6.01 20.28
CA TYR A 143 -0.40 -5.89 21.61
C TYR A 143 -0.54 -4.47 22.16
N ILE A 144 -0.19 -3.44 21.38
CA ILE A 144 -0.33 -2.03 21.81
C ILE A 144 -1.79 -1.72 22.16
N GLN A 145 -2.75 -2.17 21.33
CA GLN A 145 -4.17 -1.95 21.58
C GLN A 145 -4.65 -2.64 22.87
N ASN A 146 -4.23 -3.89 23.10
CA ASN A 146 -4.58 -4.62 24.33
C ASN A 146 -3.96 -3.97 25.57
N THR A 147 -2.68 -3.57 25.49
CA THR A 147 -2.00 -2.86 26.58
C THR A 147 -2.71 -1.55 26.91
N TYR A 148 -3.15 -0.80 25.91
CA TYR A 148 -3.97 0.39 26.11
C TYR A 148 -5.27 0.10 26.87
N LEU A 149 -6.02 -0.95 26.48
CA LEU A 149 -7.25 -1.33 27.17
C LEU A 149 -6.99 -1.69 28.64
N ILE A 150 -5.91 -2.41 28.91
CA ILE A 150 -5.49 -2.76 30.27
C ILE A 150 -5.14 -1.50 31.08
N ILE A 151 -4.37 -0.57 30.49
CA ILE A 151 -4.00 0.70 31.15
C ILE A 151 -5.25 1.51 31.49
N ILE A 152 -6.20 1.66 30.57
CA ILE A 152 -7.45 2.38 30.83
C ILE A 152 -8.27 1.69 31.93
N ALA A 153 -8.37 0.36 31.92
CA ALA A 153 -9.06 -0.37 32.97
C ALA A 153 -8.40 -0.14 34.34
N ILE A 154 -7.05 -0.17 34.42
CA ILE A 154 -6.31 0.13 35.64
C ILE A 154 -6.57 1.57 36.09
N VAL A 155 -6.52 2.55 35.18
CA VAL A 155 -6.82 3.95 35.49
C VAL A 155 -8.22 4.09 36.09
N VAL A 156 -9.23 3.47 35.48
CA VAL A 156 -10.61 3.47 36.01
C VAL A 156 -10.67 2.85 37.41
N LEU A 157 -10.01 1.70 37.61
CA LEU A 157 -9.95 1.03 38.92
C LEU A 157 -9.30 1.91 39.98
N LEU A 158 -8.15 2.52 39.68
CA LEU A 158 -7.42 3.39 40.60
C LEU A 158 -8.25 4.61 41.02
N HIS A 159 -9.07 5.18 40.13
CA HIS A 159 -9.86 6.37 40.44
C HIS A 159 -11.09 6.06 41.31
N PHE A 160 -11.79 4.96 41.04
CA PHE A 160 -13.05 4.63 41.71
C PHE A 160 -12.87 3.71 42.93
N PHE A 161 -11.90 2.80 42.92
CA PHE A 161 -11.61 1.87 44.02
C PHE A 161 -10.43 2.32 44.88
N TYR A 162 -10.05 3.60 44.80
CA TYR A 162 -8.88 4.15 45.45
C TYR A 162 -8.78 3.86 46.97
N LYS A 163 -9.91 3.86 47.69
CA LYS A 163 -9.96 3.52 49.12
C LYS A 163 -9.64 2.05 49.38
N ALA A 164 -10.16 1.14 48.57
CA ALA A 164 -9.87 -0.29 48.68
C ALA A 164 -8.40 -0.60 48.37
N LEU A 165 -7.76 0.25 47.57
CA LEU A 165 -6.35 0.19 47.20
C LEU A 165 -5.43 0.99 48.14
N TYR A 166 -5.97 1.56 49.23
CA TYR A 166 -5.23 2.39 50.20
C TYR A 166 -4.51 3.61 49.59
N LEU A 167 -5.02 4.14 48.47
CA LEU A 167 -4.44 5.30 47.79
C LEU A 167 -4.78 6.63 48.47
N ASP A 168 -5.73 6.62 49.41
CA ASP A 168 -6.12 7.74 50.27
C ASP A 168 -5.02 8.16 51.26
N LYS A 169 -3.92 7.40 51.36
CA LYS A 169 -2.74 7.74 52.17
C LYS A 169 -1.49 8.04 51.34
N THR A 170 -1.64 8.21 50.03
CA THR A 170 -0.52 8.44 49.10
C THR A 170 -0.46 9.90 48.65
N PHE A 171 0.53 10.25 47.82
CA PHE A 171 0.60 11.58 47.21
C PHE A 171 -0.62 11.91 46.31
N LEU A 172 -1.40 10.91 45.91
CA LEU A 172 -2.66 11.09 45.15
C LEU A 172 -3.87 11.32 46.06
N ALA A 173 -3.72 11.26 47.38
CA ALA A 173 -4.82 11.33 48.34
C ALA A 173 -5.64 12.61 48.20
N ASP A 174 -4.97 13.77 48.17
CA ASP A 174 -5.63 15.07 48.02
C ASP A 174 -6.50 15.11 46.76
N TYR A 175 -5.96 14.61 45.65
CA TYR A 175 -6.71 14.49 44.41
C TYR A 175 -7.92 13.56 44.56
N LEU A 176 -7.70 12.34 45.04
CA LEU A 176 -8.72 11.28 45.05
C LEU A 176 -9.86 11.54 46.05
N ILE A 177 -9.56 12.24 47.15
CA ILE A 177 -10.52 12.56 48.22
C ILE A 177 -11.32 13.82 47.86
N LYS A 178 -10.65 14.90 47.41
CA LYS A 178 -11.30 16.18 47.12
C LYS A 178 -12.07 16.17 45.80
N THR A 179 -11.70 15.30 44.86
CA THR A 179 -12.36 15.23 43.55
C THR A 179 -13.61 14.37 43.60
N GLY A 180 -14.76 14.95 43.25
CA GLY A 180 -16.02 14.22 43.10
C GLY A 180 -16.05 13.27 41.89
N PHE A 181 -17.15 12.52 41.75
CA PHE A 181 -17.35 11.54 40.67
C PHE A 181 -17.08 12.12 39.27
N PHE A 182 -17.67 13.27 38.95
CA PHE A 182 -17.54 13.89 37.63
C PHE A 182 -16.12 14.40 37.35
N GLY A 183 -15.41 14.91 38.37
CA GLY A 183 -14.02 15.34 38.21
C GLY A 183 -13.10 14.16 37.90
N LYS A 184 -13.31 13.01 38.56
CA LYS A 184 -12.60 11.77 38.26
C LYS A 184 -12.88 11.28 36.84
N LEU A 185 -14.16 11.27 36.43
CA LEU A 185 -14.55 10.91 35.08
C LEU A 185 -13.86 11.80 34.03
N LEU A 186 -13.78 13.10 34.30
CA LEU A 186 -13.20 14.08 33.40
C LEU A 186 -11.68 13.88 33.23
N VAL A 187 -10.96 13.59 34.32
CA VAL A 187 -9.53 13.22 34.27
C VAL A 187 -9.31 11.91 33.52
N ILE A 188 -10.16 10.90 33.76
CA ILE A 188 -10.10 9.62 33.02
C ILE A 188 -10.28 9.87 31.52
N LEU A 189 -11.26 10.69 31.12
CA LEU A 189 -11.48 11.05 29.71
C LEU A 189 -10.27 11.79 29.12
N PHE A 190 -9.64 12.69 29.87
CA PHE A 190 -8.43 13.38 29.45
C PHE A 190 -7.24 12.43 29.27
N ILE A 191 -7.00 11.52 30.21
CA ILE A 191 -5.96 10.48 30.09
C ILE A 191 -6.25 9.59 28.88
N ASN A 192 -7.50 9.16 28.71
CA ASN A 192 -7.94 8.36 27.56
C ASN A 192 -7.68 9.07 26.23
N GLN A 193 -7.99 10.37 26.16
CA GLN A 193 -7.73 11.19 24.98
C GLN A 193 -6.22 11.31 24.70
N THR A 194 -5.40 11.47 25.75
CA THR A 194 -3.92 11.51 25.64
C THR A 194 -3.38 10.21 25.07
N LEU A 195 -3.81 9.06 25.61
CA LEU A 195 -3.37 7.75 25.14
C LEU A 195 -3.86 7.43 23.73
N SER A 196 -5.02 7.97 23.32
CA SER A 196 -5.59 7.72 21.98
C SER A 196 -4.69 8.19 20.81
N PHE A 197 -3.72 9.06 21.05
CA PHE A 197 -2.76 9.51 20.03
C PHE A 197 -1.76 8.43 19.63
N VAL A 198 -1.41 7.52 20.55
CA VAL A 198 -0.38 6.49 20.35
C VAL A 198 -0.96 5.10 20.04
N VAL A 199 -2.29 4.96 20.09
CA VAL A 199 -2.98 3.69 19.87
C VAL A 199 -3.32 3.49 18.39
N PRO A 200 -2.93 2.35 17.79
CA PRO A 200 -3.32 2.03 16.42
C PRO A 200 -4.84 1.79 16.36
N THR A 201 -5.47 2.31 15.32
CA THR A 201 -6.91 2.17 15.09
C THR A 201 -7.21 1.26 13.91
N LEU A 202 -8.44 0.79 13.82
CA LEU A 202 -8.90 0.00 12.68
C LEU A 202 -8.96 0.88 11.42
N ILE A 203 -8.13 0.56 10.42
CA ILE A 203 -8.14 1.16 9.09
C ILE A 203 -8.90 0.22 8.14
N LYS A 204 -9.31 0.75 6.97
CA LYS A 204 -9.96 0.01 5.88
C LYS A 204 -9.42 -1.43 5.74
N LYS A 205 -10.33 -2.39 5.61
CA LYS A 205 -10.08 -3.84 5.53
C LYS A 205 -9.57 -4.49 6.84
N ASN A 206 -10.08 -4.06 8.00
CA ASN A 206 -9.79 -4.65 9.32
C ASN A 206 -8.30 -4.73 9.68
N LYS A 207 -7.47 -3.84 9.11
CA LYS A 207 -6.04 -3.76 9.45
C LYS A 207 -5.82 -2.66 10.46
N LEU A 208 -5.05 -2.93 11.51
CA LEU A 208 -4.62 -1.91 12.46
C LEU A 208 -3.54 -1.02 11.85
N GLY A 209 -3.61 0.27 12.16
CA GLY A 209 -2.56 1.22 11.83
C GLY A 209 -2.86 2.63 12.33
N TYR A 210 -1.96 3.54 12.01
CA TYR A 210 -2.11 4.95 12.35
C TYR A 210 -2.69 5.73 11.17
N ASP A 211 -3.86 6.34 11.36
CA ASP A 211 -4.43 7.29 10.41
C ASP A 211 -4.39 8.70 11.00
N PHE A 212 -3.34 9.44 10.65
CA PHE A 212 -3.20 10.85 11.06
C PHE A 212 -3.91 11.82 10.10
N LYS A 213 -4.37 11.35 8.92
CA LYS A 213 -5.03 12.21 7.94
C LYS A 213 -6.49 12.43 8.28
N LYS A 214 -7.13 11.45 8.92
CA LYS A 214 -8.53 11.54 9.32
C LYS A 214 -8.65 11.70 10.84
N GLY A 215 -9.21 12.82 11.27
CA GLY A 215 -9.65 13.00 12.66
C GLY A 215 -8.59 13.48 13.66
N ILE A 216 -7.34 13.75 13.22
CA ILE A 216 -6.31 14.30 14.13
C ILE A 216 -6.71 15.68 14.69
N GLY A 217 -7.32 16.53 13.86
CA GLY A 217 -7.80 17.86 14.29
C GLY A 217 -8.87 17.78 15.36
N TRP A 218 -9.85 16.87 15.20
CA TRP A 218 -10.87 16.64 16.22
C TRP A 218 -10.27 16.09 17.52
N ARG A 219 -9.30 15.17 17.43
CA ARG A 219 -8.60 14.63 18.62
C ARG A 219 -7.78 15.69 19.36
N LEU A 220 -7.17 16.63 18.64
CA LEU A 220 -6.46 17.76 19.23
C LEU A 220 -7.43 18.72 19.91
N LEU A 221 -8.55 19.04 19.26
CA LEU A 221 -9.57 19.91 19.82
C LEU A 221 -10.18 19.31 21.09
N THR A 222 -10.56 18.03 21.07
CA THR A 222 -11.08 17.34 22.28
C THR A 222 -10.02 17.24 23.38
N PHE A 223 -8.75 17.04 23.03
CA PHE A 223 -7.65 17.03 23.99
C PHE A 223 -7.50 18.39 24.70
N ILE A 224 -7.47 19.48 23.93
CA ILE A 224 -7.39 20.85 24.48
C ILE A 224 -8.60 21.14 25.36
N LEU A 225 -9.81 20.83 24.89
CA LEU A 225 -11.04 21.06 25.62
C LEU A 225 -11.08 20.27 26.94
N LEU A 226 -10.78 18.98 26.91
CA LEU A 226 -10.72 18.15 28.12
C LEU A 226 -9.60 18.61 29.07
N GLY A 227 -8.47 19.07 28.55
CA GLY A 227 -7.37 19.63 29.35
C GLY A 227 -7.79 20.91 30.09
N CYS A 228 -8.42 21.86 29.38
CA CYS A 228 -8.95 23.09 29.98
C CYS A 228 -10.01 22.79 31.05
N LEU A 229 -10.94 21.87 30.77
CA LEU A 229 -11.95 21.47 31.74
C LEU A 229 -11.33 20.76 32.96
N SER A 230 -10.35 19.88 32.75
CA SER A 230 -9.62 19.21 33.84
C SER A 230 -8.93 20.23 34.72
N PHE A 231 -8.28 21.22 34.12
CA PHE A 231 -7.61 22.25 34.87
C PHE A 231 -8.60 23.08 35.71
N TRP A 232 -9.68 23.57 35.10
CA TRP A 232 -10.60 24.48 35.77
C TRP A 232 -11.45 23.82 36.87
N PHE A 233 -11.94 22.61 36.62
CA PHE A 233 -12.88 21.93 37.51
C PHE A 233 -12.22 20.94 38.48
N VAL A 234 -10.99 20.53 38.21
CA VAL A 234 -10.32 19.50 39.02
C VAL A 234 -9.02 20.03 39.62
N ILE A 235 -8.10 20.57 38.82
CA ILE A 235 -6.79 20.98 39.34
C ILE A 235 -6.88 22.28 40.15
N LYS A 236 -7.52 23.32 39.60
CA LYS A 236 -7.63 24.65 40.23
C LYS A 236 -8.28 24.64 41.62
N PRO A 237 -9.30 23.81 41.91
CA PRO A 237 -9.87 23.73 43.26
C PRO A 237 -9.02 22.96 44.28
N ILE A 238 -7.99 22.23 43.82
CA ILE A 238 -7.14 21.38 44.67
C ILE A 238 -5.84 22.10 45.05
N ILE A 239 -5.34 22.97 44.16
CA ILE A 239 -4.25 23.93 44.40
C ILE A 239 -4.75 25.05 45.33
#